data_AF-A0A2E1AME2-F1
#
_entry.id   AF-A0A2E1AME2-F1
#
_cell.length_a   1.000
_cell.length_b   1.000
_cell.length_c   1.000
_cell.angle_alpha   90.00
_cell.angle_beta   90.00
_cell.angle_gamma   90.00
#
_symmetry.space_group_name_H-M   'P 1'
#
loop_
_entity.id
_entity.type
_entity.pdbx_description
1 polymer ?
#
loop_
_entity_poly.entity_id
_entity_poly.type
_entity_poly.pdbx_seq_one_letter_code
_entity_poly.pdbx_strand_id
1 'polypeptide(L)'
;MAEKQLAHAKQLIQAKQYEEARALLITIDHPTADKWLDRLNKIPKAARASTTEEKDYNTRAVALVVLYVMLFIPGFIAGNIWSREAKQDIAAGRPVRGADTLIAIHTVVRVLVIAGLVIVLAVALIESARLNGSSII
;
A
#
# COMPACT_ATOMS: atom_id res chain seq x y z
N MET A 1 -24.29 36.59 10.29
CA MET A 1 -23.32 35.50 10.58
C MET A 1 -23.98 34.13 10.57
N ALA A 2 -25.11 33.95 11.25
CA ALA A 2 -25.84 32.67 11.33
C ALA A 2 -26.22 32.05 9.97
N GLU A 3 -26.56 32.84 8.95
CA GLU A 3 -26.90 32.33 7.61
C GLU A 3 -25.74 31.59 6.92
N LYS A 4 -24.50 32.10 7.06
CA LYS A 4 -23.31 31.44 6.50
C LYS A 4 -23.03 30.11 7.22
N GLN A 5 -23.23 30.07 8.54
CA GLN A 5 -23.05 28.86 9.33
C GLN A 5 -24.14 27.82 9.06
N LEU A 6 -25.38 28.26 8.82
CA LEU A 6 -26.48 27.38 8.37
C LEU A 6 -26.24 26.81 6.97
N ALA A 7 -25.73 27.62 6.03
CA ALA A 7 -25.35 27.13 4.71
C ALA A 7 -24.23 26.08 4.80
N HIS A 8 -23.25 26.30 5.66
CA HIS A 8 -22.18 25.34 5.92
C HIS A 8 -22.71 24.05 6.58
N ALA A 9 -23.57 24.16 7.58
CA ALA A 9 -24.23 23.00 8.20
C ALA A 9 -25.03 22.19 7.17
N LYS A 10 -25.70 22.86 6.23
CA LYS A 10 -26.44 22.20 5.14
C LYS A 10 -25.51 21.39 4.22
N GLN A 11 -24.34 21.92 3.89
CA GLN A 11 -23.34 21.20 3.09
C GLN A 11 -22.84 19.95 3.83
N LEU A 12 -22.55 20.05 5.12
CA LEU A 12 -22.12 18.92 5.95
C LEU A 12 -23.19 17.81 6.01
N ILE A 13 -24.47 18.19 6.11
CA ILE A 13 -25.60 17.23 6.06
C ILE A 13 -25.67 16.53 4.69
N GLN A 14 -25.48 17.26 3.59
CA GLN A 14 -25.45 16.69 2.23
C GLN A 14 -24.27 15.75 2.02
N ALA A 15 -23.11 16.07 2.59
CA ALA A 15 -21.91 15.23 2.60
C ALA A 15 -21.99 14.03 3.56
N LYS A 16 -23.14 13.83 4.24
CA LYS A 16 -23.35 12.79 5.28
C LYS A 16 -22.43 12.91 6.50
N GLN A 17 -21.83 14.07 6.72
CA GLN A 17 -21.01 14.39 7.90
C GLN A 17 -21.89 14.84 9.07
N TYR A 18 -22.72 13.93 9.59
CA TYR A 18 -23.77 14.28 10.56
C TYR A 18 -23.24 14.75 11.93
N GLU A 19 -22.06 14.28 12.36
CA GLU A 19 -21.48 14.68 13.65
C GLU A 19 -20.89 16.10 13.58
N GLU A 20 -20.16 16.43 12.51
CA GLU A 20 -19.66 17.78 12.26
C GLU A 20 -20.81 18.78 12.07
N ALA A 21 -21.86 18.38 11.35
CA ALA A 21 -23.07 19.18 11.20
C ALA A 21 -23.75 19.45 12.55
N ARG A 22 -23.82 18.47 13.46
CA ARG A 22 -24.38 18.66 14.82
C ARG A 22 -23.55 19.62 15.65
N ALA A 23 -22.23 19.46 15.65
CA ALA A 23 -21.33 20.35 16.38
C ALA A 23 -21.51 21.80 15.93
N LEU A 24 -21.63 22.01 14.62
CA LEU A 24 -21.90 23.34 14.07
C LEU A 24 -23.30 23.86 14.44
N LEU A 25 -24.34 23.03 14.33
CA LEU A 25 -25.72 23.42 14.65
C LEU A 25 -25.93 23.74 16.14
N ILE A 26 -25.19 23.13 17.07
CA ILE A 26 -25.24 23.46 18.51
C ILE A 26 -24.72 24.88 18.77
N THR A 27 -23.77 25.35 17.96
CA THR A 27 -23.16 26.68 18.13
C THR A 27 -23.97 27.82 17.51
N ILE A 28 -25.01 27.51 16.72
CA ILE A 28 -25.83 28.49 16.01
C ILE A 28 -27.12 28.72 16.81
N ASP A 29 -27.29 29.92 17.36
CA ASP A 29 -28.54 30.35 17.99
C ASP A 29 -29.55 30.79 16.91
N HIS A 30 -30.32 29.82 16.39
CA HIS A 30 -31.33 30.07 15.37
C HIS A 30 -32.44 29.00 15.40
N PRO A 31 -33.72 29.35 15.27
CA PRO A 31 -34.83 28.38 15.35
C PRO A 31 -34.80 27.30 14.25
N THR A 32 -34.15 27.59 13.12
CA THR A 32 -33.92 26.61 12.05
C THR A 32 -32.86 25.57 12.44
N ALA A 33 -31.84 25.96 13.21
CA ALA A 33 -30.80 25.05 13.65
C ALA A 33 -31.36 23.98 14.59
N ASP A 34 -32.22 24.37 15.53
CA ASP A 34 -32.91 23.45 16.45
C ASP A 34 -33.75 22.41 15.71
N LYS A 35 -34.51 22.86 14.70
CA LYS A 35 -35.31 21.95 13.86
C LYS A 35 -34.45 20.94 13.10
N TRP A 36 -33.26 21.33 12.67
CA TRP A 36 -32.34 20.44 11.96
C TRP A 36 -31.66 19.48 12.93
N LEU A 37 -31.31 19.94 14.12
CA LEU A 37 -30.72 19.14 15.17
C LEU A 37 -31.68 18.05 15.67
N ASP A 38 -32.97 18.38 15.83
CA ASP A 38 -34.01 17.40 16.18
C ASP A 38 -34.19 16.33 15.09
N ARG A 39 -34.17 16.72 13.81
CA ARG A 39 -34.19 15.77 12.69
C ARG A 39 -32.96 14.87 12.67
N LEU A 40 -31.78 15.43 12.91
CA LEU A 40 -30.54 14.66 12.99
C LEU A 40 -30.56 13.67 14.15
N ASN A 41 -31.14 14.04 15.31
CA ASN A 41 -31.27 13.17 16.48
C ASN A 41 -32.17 11.96 16.26
N LYS A 42 -33.15 12.06 15.37
CA LYS A 42 -34.04 10.96 14.98
C LYS A 42 -33.36 9.93 14.07
N ILE A 43 -32.20 10.24 13.48
CA ILE A 43 -31.44 9.30 12.67
C ILE A 43 -30.70 8.31 13.59
N PRO A 44 -30.97 6.99 13.52
CA PRO A 44 -30.38 6.00 14.42
C PRO A 44 -28.86 5.97 14.28
N LYS A 45 -28.16 5.77 15.40
CA LYS A 45 -26.69 5.78 15.52
C LYS A 45 -25.99 4.81 14.55
N ALA A 46 -26.70 3.78 14.09
CA ALA A 46 -26.22 2.79 13.12
C ALA A 46 -26.04 3.32 11.69
N ALA A 47 -26.65 4.46 11.34
CA ALA A 47 -26.43 5.14 10.05
C ALA A 47 -25.38 6.26 10.12
N ARG A 48 -24.76 6.45 11.30
CA ARG A 48 -23.70 7.44 11.47
C ARG A 48 -22.47 6.92 10.77
N ALA A 49 -22.01 7.73 9.81
CA ALA A 49 -20.81 7.50 9.03
C ALA A 49 -19.77 6.76 9.87
N SER A 50 -19.54 5.50 9.52
CA SER A 50 -18.17 5.02 9.57
C SER A 50 -17.40 6.06 8.76
N THR A 51 -16.69 6.94 9.46
CA THR A 51 -15.42 7.44 8.95
C THR A 51 -14.62 6.16 8.75
N THR A 52 -14.86 5.52 7.61
CA THR A 52 -14.07 4.40 7.14
C THR A 52 -12.73 5.06 6.97
N GLU A 53 -11.90 4.96 8.00
CA GLU A 53 -10.48 5.22 7.92
C GLU A 53 -10.03 4.36 6.76
N GLU A 54 -10.00 4.96 5.57
CA GLU A 54 -9.73 4.27 4.33
C GLU A 54 -8.28 3.82 4.49
N LYS A 55 -8.12 2.54 4.84
CA LYS A 55 -6.80 1.97 5.12
C LYS A 55 -5.95 2.22 3.89
N ASP A 56 -5.00 3.13 4.02
CA ASP A 56 -4.06 3.42 2.95
C ASP A 56 -3.08 2.24 2.83
N TYR A 57 -3.42 1.33 1.92
CA TYR A 57 -2.58 0.19 1.58
C TYR A 57 -1.38 0.59 0.73
N ASN A 58 -1.39 1.76 0.08
CA ASN A 58 -0.24 2.21 -0.71
C ASN A 58 0.93 2.52 0.20
N THR A 59 0.70 3.25 1.29
CA THR A 59 1.74 3.53 2.28
C THR A 59 2.33 2.23 2.86
N ARG A 60 1.49 1.24 3.16
CA ARG A 60 1.93 -0.08 3.66
C ARG A 60 2.69 -0.87 2.59
N ALA A 61 2.23 -0.85 1.34
CA ALA A 61 2.89 -1.52 0.23
C ALA A 61 4.28 -0.94 -0.04
N VAL A 62 4.42 0.38 -0.06
CA VAL A 62 5.71 1.05 -0.23
C VAL A 62 6.65 0.69 0.92
N ALA A 63 6.17 0.74 2.16
CA ALA A 63 6.98 0.34 3.32
C ALA A 63 7.47 -1.11 3.21
N LEU A 64 6.61 -2.04 2.76
CA LEU A 64 6.99 -3.44 2.54
C LEU A 64 8.02 -3.60 1.43
N VAL A 65 7.87 -2.89 0.31
CA VAL A 65 8.84 -2.92 -0.80
C VAL A 65 10.20 -2.41 -0.34
N VAL A 66 10.24 -1.28 0.37
CA VAL A 66 11.49 -0.70 0.90
C VAL A 66 12.16 -1.67 1.87
N LEU A 67 11.39 -2.24 2.80
CA LEU A 67 11.91 -3.22 3.77
C LEU A 67 12.47 -4.46 3.08
N TYR A 68 11.74 -4.99 2.10
CA TYR A 68 12.18 -6.14 1.31
C TYR A 68 13.48 -5.85 0.57
N VAL A 69 13.57 -4.70 -0.09
CA VAL A 69 14.78 -4.26 -0.81
C VAL A 69 15.97 -4.10 0.13
N MET A 70 15.79 -3.47 1.29
CA MET A 70 16.85 -3.31 2.29
C MET A 70 17.38 -4.63 2.85
N LEU A 71 16.52 -5.64 3.02
CA LEU A 71 16.93 -6.95 3.52
C LEU A 71 17.52 -7.84 2.42
N PHE A 72 16.95 -7.81 1.22
CA PHE A 72 17.27 -8.75 0.16
C PHE A 72 18.55 -8.38 -0.60
N ILE A 73 18.74 -7.10 -0.93
CA ILE A 73 19.90 -6.67 -1.74
C ILE A 73 21.24 -6.96 -1.06
N PRO A 74 21.46 -6.60 0.22
CA PRO A 74 22.75 -6.86 0.87
C PRO A 74 23.05 -8.36 0.98
N GLY A 75 22.05 -9.18 1.30
CA GLY A 75 22.20 -10.63 1.36
C GLY A 75 22.55 -11.23 0.00
N PHE A 76 21.93 -10.73 -1.07
CA PHE A 76 22.24 -11.15 -2.43
C PHE A 76 23.65 -10.75 -2.88
N ILE A 77 24.10 -9.54 -2.52
CA ILE A 77 25.47 -9.08 -2.79
C ILE A 77 26.49 -9.94 -2.04
N ALA A 78 26.28 -10.15 -0.73
CA ALA A 78 27.16 -10.97 0.10
C ALA A 78 27.27 -12.40 -0.45
N GLY A 79 26.14 -13.01 -0.83
CA GLY A 79 26.12 -14.33 -1.46
C GLY A 79 26.93 -14.39 -2.76
N ASN A 80 26.90 -13.33 -3.58
CA ASN A 80 27.70 -13.26 -4.79
C ASN A 80 29.20 -13.13 -4.52
N ILE A 81 29.60 -12.40 -3.49
CA ILE A 81 31.01 -12.25 -3.11
C ILE A 81 31.54 -13.58 -2.57
N TRP A 82 30.87 -14.15 -1.56
CA TRP A 82 31.31 -15.42 -0.94
C TRP A 82 31.27 -16.60 -1.90
N SER A 83 30.30 -16.65 -2.82
CA SER A 83 30.28 -17.70 -3.85
C SER A 83 31.46 -17.60 -4.81
N ARG A 84 31.96 -16.39 -5.10
CA ARG A 84 33.16 -16.19 -5.93
C ARG A 84 34.42 -16.59 -5.19
N GLU A 85 34.56 -16.20 -3.93
CA GLU A 85 35.68 -16.57 -3.06
C GLU A 85 35.76 -18.10 -2.89
N ALA A 86 34.63 -18.75 -2.58
CA ALA A 86 34.56 -20.20 -2.46
C ALA A 86 35.00 -20.94 -3.74
N LYS A 87 34.62 -20.43 -4.92
CA LYS A 87 35.07 -20.98 -6.21
C LYS A 87 36.57 -20.78 -6.44
N GLN A 88 37.11 -19.64 -6.05
CA GLN A 88 38.55 -19.37 -6.15
C GLN A 88 39.36 -20.27 -5.23
N ASP A 89 38.87 -20.52 -4.01
CA ASP A 89 39.54 -21.39 -3.05
C ASP A 89 39.54 -22.86 -3.49
N ILE A 90 38.43 -23.35 -4.04
CA ILE A 90 38.36 -24.69 -4.65
C ILE A 90 39.35 -24.77 -5.83
N ALA A 91 39.38 -23.76 -6.71
CA ALA A 91 40.30 -23.73 -7.85
C ALA A 91 41.77 -23.67 -7.44
N ALA A 92 42.07 -23.05 -6.29
CA ALA A 92 43.40 -23.00 -5.70
C ALA A 92 43.80 -24.28 -4.93
N GLY A 93 42.92 -25.29 -4.87
CA GLY A 93 43.17 -26.52 -4.12
C GLY A 93 43.13 -26.34 -2.60
N ARG A 94 42.56 -25.24 -2.10
CA ARG A 94 42.40 -25.01 -0.66
C ARG A 94 41.19 -25.80 -0.14
N PRO A 95 41.32 -26.59 0.94
CA PRO A 95 40.18 -27.31 1.48
C PRO A 95 39.25 -26.34 2.22
N VAL A 96 38.09 -26.05 1.61
CA VAL A 96 37.04 -25.21 2.20
C VAL A 96 35.83 -26.08 2.55
N ARG A 97 35.53 -26.22 3.84
CA ARG A 97 34.36 -26.98 4.31
C ARG A 97 33.09 -26.21 3.98
N GLY A 98 32.16 -26.85 3.27
CA GLY A 98 30.85 -26.28 2.95
C GLY A 98 30.80 -25.36 1.72
N ALA A 99 31.91 -25.21 0.98
CA ALA A 99 31.92 -24.41 -0.25
C ALA A 99 30.95 -24.95 -1.31
N ASP A 100 30.86 -26.27 -1.48
CA ASP A 100 29.93 -26.88 -2.43
C ASP A 100 28.46 -26.58 -2.08
N THR A 101 28.11 -26.66 -0.80
CA THR A 101 26.76 -26.34 -0.31
C THR A 101 26.43 -24.86 -0.51
N LEU A 102 27.38 -23.97 -0.21
CA LEU A 102 27.21 -22.53 -0.42
C LEU A 102 27.01 -22.19 -1.91
N ILE A 103 27.81 -22.79 -2.79
CA ILE A 103 27.71 -22.60 -4.24
C ILE A 103 26.37 -23.14 -4.77
N ALA A 104 25.94 -24.31 -4.31
CA ALA A 104 24.66 -24.89 -4.69
C ALA A 104 23.48 -24.01 -4.27
N ILE A 105 23.44 -23.59 -3.00
CA ILE A 105 22.39 -22.71 -2.48
C ILE A 105 22.36 -21.40 -3.26
N HIS A 106 23.51 -20.74 -3.45
CA HIS A 106 23.57 -19.48 -4.18
C HIS A 106 23.10 -19.62 -5.64
N THR A 107 23.45 -20.74 -6.28
CA THR A 107 23.01 -21.04 -7.65
C THR A 107 21.50 -21.20 -7.72
N VAL A 108 20.90 -21.96 -6.79
CA VAL A 108 19.44 -22.14 -6.72
C VAL A 108 18.73 -20.80 -6.47
N VAL A 109 19.18 -20.02 -5.50
CA VAL A 109 18.61 -18.70 -5.19
C VAL A 109 18.67 -17.80 -6.42
N ARG A 110 19.80 -17.77 -7.13
CA ARG A 110 19.96 -16.95 -8.34
C ARG A 110 19.00 -17.37 -9.46
N VAL A 111 18.83 -18.68 -9.67
CA VAL A 111 17.88 -19.19 -10.68
C VAL A 111 16.44 -18.78 -10.33
N LEU A 112 16.05 -18.89 -9.06
CA LEU A 112 14.72 -18.47 -8.61
C LEU A 112 14.48 -16.97 -8.80
N VAL A 113 15.46 -16.13 -8.47
CA VAL A 113 15.37 -14.67 -8.68
C VAL A 113 15.20 -14.34 -10.15
N ILE A 114 16.01 -14.95 -11.03
CA ILE A 114 15.92 -14.72 -12.49
C ILE A 114 14.57 -15.20 -13.02
N ALA A 115 14.11 -16.39 -12.62
CA ALA A 115 12.82 -16.91 -13.04
C ALA A 115 11.67 -15.99 -12.60
N GLY A 116 11.69 -15.49 -11.37
CA GLY A 116 10.72 -14.51 -10.87
C GLY A 116 10.71 -13.23 -11.70
N LEU A 117 11.89 -12.68 -12.03
CA LEU A 117 12.01 -11.49 -12.89
C LEU A 117 11.45 -11.72 -14.30
N VAL A 118 11.72 -12.89 -14.89
CA VAL A 118 11.20 -13.26 -16.21
C VAL A 118 9.68 -13.34 -16.19
N ILE A 119 9.08 -13.92 -15.14
CA ILE A 119 7.62 -13.98 -14.99
C ILE A 119 7.03 -12.58 -14.87
N VAL A 120 7.60 -11.71 -14.03
CA VAL A 120 7.14 -10.32 -13.87
C VAL A 120 7.21 -9.57 -15.19
N LEU A 121 8.31 -9.72 -15.94
CA LEU A 121 8.48 -9.11 -17.25
C LEU A 121 7.45 -9.64 -18.27
N ALA A 122 7.23 -10.95 -18.29
CA ALA A 122 6.22 -11.57 -19.16
C ALA A 122 4.82 -11.04 -18.86
N VAL A 123 4.44 -10.93 -17.59
CA VAL A 123 3.14 -10.36 -17.18
C VAL A 123 3.04 -8.89 -17.61
N ALA A 124 4.09 -8.09 -17.39
CA ALA A 124 4.11 -6.68 -17.80
C ALA A 124 3.97 -6.52 -19.33
N LEU A 125 4.62 -7.39 -20.11
CA LEU A 125 4.51 -7.40 -21.57
C LEU A 125 3.11 -7.80 -22.04
N ILE A 126 2.49 -8.80 -21.42
CA ILE A 126 1.12 -9.23 -21.73
C ILE A 126 0.14 -8.10 -21.44
N GLU A 127 0.25 -7.42 -20.30
CA GLU A 127 -0.64 -6.32 -19.95
C GLU A 127 -0.43 -5.11 -20.88
N SER A 128 0.82 -4.80 -21.23
CA SER A 128 1.14 -3.74 -22.21
C SER A 128 0.53 -4.03 -23.59
N ALA A 129 0.60 -5.28 -24.05
CA ALA A 129 0.00 -5.69 -25.32
C ALA A 129 -1.54 -5.59 -25.27
N ARG A 130 -2.16 -5.95 -24.14
CA ARG A 130 -3.61 -5.85 -23.93
C ARG A 130 -4.10 -4.41 -23.99
N LEU A 131 -3.39 -3.48 -23.35
CA LEU A 131 -3.75 -2.06 -23.33
C LEU A 131 -3.65 -1.43 -24.73
N ASN A 132 -2.61 -1.76 -25.51
CA ASN A 132 -2.45 -1.26 -26.88
C ASN A 132 -3.48 -1.85 -27.86
N GLY A 133 -3.91 -3.11 -27.66
CA GLY A 133 -4.92 -3.74 -28.52
C GLY A 133 -6.33 -3.16 -28.35
N SER A 134 -6.61 -2.48 -27.22
CA SER A 134 -7.94 -1.91 -26.92
C SER A 134 -8.20 -0.55 -27.57
N SER A 135 -7.21 0.10 -28.21
CA SER A 135 -7.38 1.44 -28.80
C SER A 135 -7.77 1.43 -30.28
N ILE A 136 -8.04 0.27 -30.87
CA ILE A 136 -8.32 0.10 -32.32
C ILE A 136 -9.80 -0.25 -32.59
N ILE A 137 -10.68 -0.19 -31.58
CA ILE A 137 -12.13 -0.43 -31.73
C ILE A 137 -12.91 0.82 -31.33
#